data_AF-W1VLS5-F1
#
_entry.id   AF-W1VLS5-F1
#
_cell.length_a   1.000
_cell.length_b   1.000
_cell.length_c   1.000
_cell.angle_alpha   90.00
_cell.angle_beta   90.00
_cell.angle_gamma   90.00
#
_symmetry.space_group_name_H-M   'P 1'
#
loop_
_entity.id
_entity.type
_entity.pdbx_description
1 polymer ?
#
loop_
_entity_poly.entity_id
_entity_poly.type
_entity_poly.pdbx_seq_one_letter_code
_entity_poly.pdbx_strand_id
1 'polypeptide(L)'
;MVTKPTGAACNLDCQYCFFLSKELLYTQSGDAVTSRSVSPLGYGRFLTAVFDEWVRQDIGRVFVQDLDAALSALFGIYPVCVHVPEYGVNLAMELNGDVYACDHWVEPDRRLGSVLDSSFAALAATPVMRRFSRKKRAELTMQCRQCPVVGLCHGGYPKDRFERSADGEDGHNYLCLGYQHFYRHILPDLQAMARLLRAGRAPAELMDPRTREQMRATGPANPAAEEGPGR
;
A
#
# COMPACT_ATOMS: atom_id res chain seq x y z
N MET A 1 -17.16 -6.73 -2.57
CA MET A 1 -17.09 -5.41 -1.91
C MET A 1 -17.10 -5.65 -0.43
N VAL A 2 -16.05 -5.22 0.26
CA VAL A 2 -15.91 -5.40 1.71
C VAL A 2 -16.12 -4.04 2.34
N THR A 3 -17.10 -3.94 3.22
CA THR A 3 -17.34 -2.75 4.03
C THR A 3 -16.75 -2.99 5.40
N LYS A 4 -15.80 -2.15 5.82
CA LYS A 4 -15.24 -2.25 7.17
C LYS A 4 -16.21 -1.56 8.13
N PRO A 5 -16.75 -2.25 9.14
CA PRO A 5 -17.46 -1.55 10.20
C PRO A 5 -16.45 -0.62 10.89
N THR A 6 -16.78 0.65 10.96
CA THR A 6 -16.03 1.64 11.72
C THR A 6 -16.91 2.18 12.84
N GLY A 7 -16.26 2.62 13.91
CA GLY A 7 -16.97 3.16 15.07
C GLY A 7 -16.97 2.22 16.28
N ALA A 8 -16.97 2.82 17.45
CA ALA A 8 -16.93 2.11 18.72
C ALA A 8 -18.28 1.47 19.10
N ALA A 9 -19.33 1.76 18.35
CA ALA A 9 -20.66 1.21 18.58
C ALA A 9 -20.76 -0.28 18.19
N CYS A 10 -19.74 -0.87 17.57
CA CYS A 10 -19.60 -2.32 17.46
C CYS A 10 -19.32 -3.00 18.83
N ASN A 11 -18.99 -2.23 19.88
CA ASN A 11 -18.63 -2.74 21.21
C ASN A 11 -19.82 -2.90 22.18
N LEU A 12 -21.06 -2.99 21.69
CA LEU A 12 -22.28 -2.90 22.53
C LEU A 12 -22.53 -4.08 23.50
N ASP A 13 -21.57 -5.01 23.68
CA ASP A 13 -21.57 -5.98 24.79
C ASP A 13 -20.16 -6.33 25.31
N CYS A 14 -19.16 -5.47 25.09
CA CYS A 14 -17.80 -5.68 25.59
C CYS A 14 -17.64 -5.10 27.00
N GLN A 15 -17.24 -5.92 27.98
CA GLN A 15 -16.89 -5.46 29.35
C GLN A 15 -15.61 -4.60 29.41
N TYR A 16 -15.00 -4.28 28.26
CA TYR A 16 -13.81 -3.44 28.15
C TYR A 16 -13.94 -2.51 26.94
N CYS A 17 -14.53 -1.33 27.16
CA CYS A 17 -14.80 -0.32 26.12
C CYS A 17 -13.74 0.79 26.12
N PHE A 18 -13.03 0.97 24.99
CA PHE A 18 -12.01 2.01 24.86
C PHE A 18 -12.55 3.35 24.31
N PHE A 19 -13.79 3.39 23.79
CA PHE A 19 -14.33 4.60 23.15
C PHE A 19 -15.86 4.68 23.33
N LEU A 20 -16.34 5.41 24.34
CA LEU A 20 -17.78 5.56 24.63
C LEU A 20 -18.40 6.84 24.02
N SER A 21 -17.61 7.69 23.35
CA SER A 21 -18.11 8.92 22.73
C SER A 21 -17.54 9.10 21.32
N LYS A 22 -18.37 8.85 20.30
CA LYS A 22 -18.15 9.34 18.93
C LYS A 22 -19.34 10.14 18.42
N GLU A 23 -20.06 10.84 19.31
CA GLU A 23 -21.00 11.89 18.89
C GLU A 23 -20.30 13.05 18.16
N LEU A 24 -18.96 13.12 18.22
CA LEU A 24 -18.14 14.09 17.51
C LEU A 24 -17.31 13.38 16.43
N LEU A 25 -17.72 13.54 15.16
CA LEU A 25 -16.81 13.29 14.04
C LEU A 25 -15.63 14.28 14.18
N TYR A 26 -14.42 13.75 14.37
CA TYR A 26 -13.22 14.58 14.44
C TYR A 26 -12.55 14.64 13.06
N THR A 27 -12.17 15.84 12.64
CA THR A 27 -11.26 16.02 11.50
C THR A 27 -9.84 15.79 11.95
N GLN A 28 -9.11 14.92 11.28
CA GLN A 28 -7.68 14.74 11.54
C GLN A 28 -6.92 15.98 11.05
N SER A 29 -6.13 16.59 11.93
CA SER A 29 -5.30 17.75 11.63
C SER A 29 -3.93 17.63 12.30
N GLY A 30 -2.88 18.10 11.62
CA GLY A 30 -1.51 18.15 12.14
C GLY A 30 -0.54 17.30 11.34
N ASP A 31 0.74 17.53 11.62
CA ASP A 31 1.93 16.95 10.98
C ASP A 31 2.89 16.35 12.03
N ALA A 32 2.45 16.25 13.28
CA ALA A 32 3.29 15.86 14.40
C ALA A 32 3.41 14.34 14.55
N VAL A 33 4.62 13.91 14.92
CA VAL A 33 4.92 12.54 15.36
C VAL A 33 5.19 12.52 16.86
N THR A 34 5.06 11.36 17.49
CA THR A 34 5.28 11.18 18.93
C THR A 34 6.53 10.34 19.19
N SER A 35 6.95 10.23 20.45
CA SER A 35 8.01 9.30 20.87
C SER A 35 7.70 7.82 20.61
N ARG A 36 6.43 7.48 20.31
CA ARG A 36 5.98 6.14 19.93
C ARG A 36 5.88 5.95 18.41
N SER A 37 6.05 7.00 17.63
CA SER A 37 6.04 6.92 16.17
C SER A 37 7.30 6.20 15.68
N VAL A 38 7.13 5.33 14.68
CA VAL A 38 8.27 4.63 14.06
C VAL A 38 9.07 5.64 13.24
N SER A 39 10.39 5.64 13.39
CA SER A 39 11.25 6.51 12.56
C SER A 39 11.26 6.04 11.10
N PRO A 40 11.41 6.95 10.12
CA PRO A 40 11.33 6.58 8.70
C PRO A 40 12.33 5.50 8.31
N LEU A 41 13.60 5.68 8.68
CA LEU A 41 14.64 4.69 8.39
C LEU A 41 14.48 3.41 9.25
N GLY A 42 14.00 3.54 10.50
CA GLY A 42 13.72 2.40 11.36
C GLY A 42 12.68 1.46 10.75
N TYR A 43 11.62 2.02 10.17
CA TYR A 43 10.61 1.25 9.45
C TYR A 43 11.20 0.48 8.27
N GLY A 44 12.02 1.15 7.44
CA GLY A 44 12.69 0.51 6.32
C GLY A 44 13.62 -0.63 6.74
N ARG A 45 14.43 -0.42 7.79
CA ARG A 45 15.33 -1.46 8.33
C ARG A 45 14.57 -2.67 8.86
N PHE A 46 13.44 -2.44 9.53
CA PHE A 46 12.58 -3.51 10.01
C PHE A 46 12.05 -4.37 8.86
N LEU A 47 11.48 -3.76 7.83
CA LEU A 47 10.97 -4.48 6.65
C LEU A 47 12.09 -5.24 5.91
N THR A 48 13.26 -4.60 5.75
CA THR A 48 14.44 -5.24 5.18
C THR A 48 14.86 -6.49 5.98
N ALA A 49 14.90 -6.40 7.31
CA ALA A 49 15.26 -7.53 8.17
C ALA A 49 14.25 -8.68 8.05
N VAL A 50 12.95 -8.38 8.01
CA VAL A 50 11.89 -9.38 7.77
C VAL A 50 12.08 -10.06 6.42
N PHE A 51 12.35 -9.30 5.36
CA PHE A 51 12.58 -9.86 4.03
C PHE A 51 13.83 -10.74 3.98
N ASP A 52 14.94 -10.31 4.59
CA ASP A 52 16.19 -11.06 4.59
C ASP A 52 16.07 -12.40 5.30
N GLU A 53 15.23 -12.48 6.34
CA GLU A 53 14.90 -13.75 6.98
C GLU A 53 14.01 -14.62 6.07
N TRP A 54 12.92 -14.03 5.57
CA TRP A 54 11.92 -14.73 4.75
C TRP A 54 12.50 -15.34 3.48
N VAL A 55 13.33 -14.58 2.75
CA VAL A 55 13.87 -15.01 1.45
C VAL A 55 14.80 -16.23 1.55
N ARG A 56 15.33 -16.53 2.75
CA ARG A 56 16.25 -17.65 2.96
C ARG A 56 15.55 -19.00 3.10
N GLN A 57 14.30 -19.03 3.59
CA GLN A 57 13.70 -20.31 4.01
C GLN A 57 12.16 -20.39 3.89
N ASP A 58 11.48 -19.28 3.59
CA ASP A 58 10.03 -19.19 3.70
C ASP A 58 9.30 -18.91 2.38
N ILE A 59 10.03 -18.79 1.25
CA ILE A 59 9.42 -18.54 -0.05
C ILE A 59 8.45 -19.68 -0.40
N GLY A 60 7.17 -19.35 -0.55
CA GLY A 60 6.09 -20.31 -0.84
C GLY A 60 5.56 -21.06 0.39
N ARG A 61 6.02 -20.72 1.60
CA ARG A 61 5.58 -21.31 2.88
C ARG A 61 4.93 -20.29 3.81
N VAL A 62 5.54 -19.11 3.94
CA VAL A 62 5.02 -17.99 4.72
C VAL A 62 4.69 -16.85 3.76
N PHE A 63 3.49 -16.30 3.89
CA PHE A 63 2.97 -15.24 3.03
C PHE A 63 2.93 -13.93 3.81
N VAL A 64 3.85 -13.03 3.50
CA VAL A 64 3.93 -11.71 4.12
C VAL A 64 3.30 -10.72 3.16
N GLN A 65 2.16 -10.15 3.56
CA GLN A 65 1.29 -9.33 2.72
C GLN A 65 2.04 -8.27 1.90
N ASP A 66 2.99 -7.54 2.52
CA ASP A 66 3.74 -6.48 1.85
C ASP A 66 4.77 -7.01 0.84
N LEU A 67 5.32 -8.21 1.08
CA LEU A 67 6.24 -8.88 0.14
C LEU A 67 5.47 -9.40 -1.07
N ASP A 68 4.34 -10.05 -0.82
CA ASP A 68 3.45 -10.56 -1.87
C ASP A 68 2.87 -9.42 -2.70
N ALA A 69 2.50 -8.30 -2.06
CA ALA A 69 2.05 -7.09 -2.74
C ALA A 69 3.16 -6.47 -3.60
N ALA A 70 4.40 -6.44 -3.11
CA ALA A 70 5.53 -5.92 -3.88
C ALA A 70 5.85 -6.78 -5.11
N LEU A 71 5.78 -8.12 -4.99
CA LEU A 71 5.94 -9.01 -6.13
C LEU A 71 4.77 -8.86 -7.12
N SER A 72 3.54 -8.81 -6.63
CA SER A 72 2.32 -8.62 -7.43
C SER A 72 2.33 -7.31 -8.22
N ALA A 73 2.90 -6.25 -7.64
CA ALA A 73 3.04 -4.96 -8.31
C ALA A 73 3.88 -5.03 -9.60
N LEU A 74 4.85 -5.96 -9.69
CA LEU A 74 5.61 -6.20 -10.94
C LEU A 74 4.77 -6.80 -12.07
N PHE A 75 3.55 -7.26 -11.75
CA PHE A 75 2.55 -7.76 -12.70
C PHE A 75 1.33 -6.82 -12.81
N GLY A 76 1.41 -5.61 -12.24
CA GLY A 76 0.31 -4.64 -12.27
C GLY A 76 -0.85 -4.99 -11.34
N ILE A 77 -0.65 -5.90 -10.38
CA ILE A 77 -1.66 -6.33 -9.41
C ILE A 77 -1.36 -5.68 -8.05
N TYR A 78 -2.33 -4.97 -7.49
CA TYR A 78 -2.16 -4.18 -6.27
C TYR A 78 -3.19 -4.58 -5.20
N PRO A 79 -2.89 -5.59 -4.36
CA PRO A 79 -3.84 -6.10 -3.37
C PRO A 79 -3.95 -5.21 -2.11
N VAL A 80 -2.97 -4.33 -1.86
CA VAL A 80 -2.89 -3.51 -0.64
C VAL A 80 -3.08 -2.03 -0.96
N CYS A 81 -4.03 -1.37 -0.29
CA CYS A 81 -4.40 0.03 -0.53
C CYS A 81 -3.24 1.01 -0.30
N VAL A 82 -2.31 0.70 0.60
CA VAL A 82 -1.11 1.52 0.86
C VAL A 82 -0.18 1.53 -0.35
N HIS A 83 -0.23 0.52 -1.23
CA HIS A 83 0.67 0.35 -2.37
C HIS A 83 -0.01 0.54 -3.74
N VAL A 84 -1.33 0.75 -3.82
CA VAL A 84 -2.02 0.96 -5.11
C VAL A 84 -1.80 2.37 -5.67
N PRO A 85 -1.74 2.60 -7.00
CA PRO A 85 -1.71 3.96 -7.56
C PRO A 85 -2.97 4.79 -7.25
N GLU A 86 -4.15 4.19 -7.36
CA GLU A 86 -5.46 4.82 -7.14
C GLU A 86 -6.33 3.90 -6.27
N TYR A 87 -7.08 4.44 -5.32
CA TYR A 87 -7.84 3.58 -4.40
C TYR A 87 -8.98 2.84 -5.09
N GLY A 88 -9.09 1.56 -4.77
CA GLY A 88 -10.31 0.79 -4.96
C GLY A 88 -11.39 1.14 -3.93
N VAL A 89 -12.50 0.40 -4.00
CA VAL A 89 -13.67 0.60 -3.15
C VAL A 89 -13.48 -0.10 -1.80
N ASN A 90 -13.00 0.64 -0.80
CA ASN A 90 -12.77 0.17 0.58
C ASN A 90 -13.64 0.94 1.57
N LEU A 91 -14.96 0.80 1.40
CA LEU A 91 -15.96 1.57 2.14
C LEU A 91 -15.87 1.32 3.64
N ALA A 92 -15.97 2.39 4.41
CA ALA A 92 -16.22 2.34 5.85
C ALA A 92 -17.69 2.63 6.11
N MET A 93 -18.30 1.92 7.04
CA MET A 93 -19.71 2.12 7.41
C MET A 93 -19.82 2.26 8.92
N GLU A 94 -20.48 3.34 9.35
CA GLU A 94 -20.82 3.60 10.74
C GLU A 94 -22.17 2.96 11.10
N LEU A 95 -22.45 2.82 12.41
CA LEU A 95 -23.65 2.15 12.90
C LEU A 95 -24.95 2.81 12.43
N ASN A 96 -24.95 4.14 12.25
CA ASN A 96 -26.11 4.89 11.75
C ASN A 96 -26.41 4.66 10.26
N GLY A 97 -25.62 3.82 9.58
CA GLY A 97 -25.72 3.53 8.16
C GLY A 97 -24.93 4.48 7.27
N ASP A 98 -24.28 5.51 7.81
CA ASP A 98 -23.42 6.40 7.02
C ASP A 98 -22.21 5.64 6.46
N VAL A 99 -21.93 5.90 5.19
CA VAL A 99 -20.83 5.28 4.45
C VAL A 99 -19.81 6.34 4.06
N TYR A 100 -18.53 6.02 4.27
CA TYR A 100 -17.38 6.86 4.00
C TYR A 100 -16.44 6.18 3.02
N ALA A 101 -15.60 6.97 2.36
CA ALA A 101 -14.67 6.49 1.34
C ALA A 101 -13.64 5.46 1.87
N CYS A 102 -13.24 5.56 3.14
CA CYS A 102 -12.22 4.72 3.77
C CYS A 102 -12.28 4.81 5.30
N ASP A 103 -11.83 3.75 5.98
CA ASP A 103 -11.76 3.63 7.45
C ASP A 103 -10.82 4.63 8.12
N HIS A 104 -9.84 5.16 7.38
CA HIS A 104 -8.92 6.17 7.91
C HIS A 104 -9.46 7.59 7.78
N TRP A 105 -10.54 7.83 7.03
CA TRP A 105 -11.13 9.15 6.85
C TRP A 105 -12.65 9.10 6.99
N VAL A 106 -13.09 8.78 8.20
CA VAL A 106 -14.50 8.88 8.62
C VAL A 106 -14.78 10.33 9.03
N GLU A 107 -14.79 11.21 8.04
CA GLU A 107 -14.92 12.66 8.19
C GLU A 107 -16.04 13.20 7.27
N PRO A 108 -16.68 14.33 7.63
CA PRO A 108 -17.82 14.86 6.86
C PRO A 108 -17.54 15.06 5.36
N ASP A 109 -16.32 15.47 4.98
CA ASP A 109 -15.92 15.70 3.58
C ASP A 109 -15.71 14.40 2.78
N ARG A 110 -15.69 13.24 3.45
CA ARG A 110 -15.55 11.89 2.85
C ARG A 110 -16.80 11.03 2.97
N ARG A 111 -17.90 11.57 3.52
CA ARG A 111 -19.20 10.89 3.54
C ARG A 111 -19.74 10.73 2.12
N LEU A 112 -20.10 9.51 1.75
CA LEU A 112 -20.65 9.15 0.44
C LEU A 112 -22.19 9.17 0.44
N GLY A 113 -22.80 8.96 1.61
CA GLY A 113 -24.24 8.82 1.79
C GLY A 113 -24.55 7.81 2.89
N SER A 114 -25.76 7.23 2.89
CA SER A 114 -26.16 6.18 3.83
C SER A 114 -26.64 4.93 3.10
N VAL A 115 -26.38 3.75 3.67
CA VAL A 115 -26.93 2.48 3.16
C VAL A 115 -28.44 2.37 3.32
N LEU A 116 -29.04 3.19 4.19
CA LEU A 116 -30.49 3.23 4.38
C LEU A 116 -31.21 3.78 3.15
N ASP A 117 -30.53 4.67 2.40
CA ASP A 117 -31.11 5.41 1.27
C ASP A 117 -30.47 5.05 -0.07
N SER A 118 -29.38 4.29 -0.10
CA SER A 118 -28.60 4.03 -1.31
C SER A 118 -27.87 2.69 -1.29
N SER A 119 -27.74 2.06 -2.46
CA SER A 119 -26.89 0.87 -2.59
C SER A 119 -25.41 1.24 -2.52
N PHE A 120 -24.59 0.32 -2.02
CA PHE A 120 -23.14 0.51 -2.01
C PHE A 120 -22.53 0.75 -3.41
N ALA A 121 -23.12 0.19 -4.47
CA ALA A 121 -22.68 0.45 -5.84
C ALA A 121 -22.89 1.92 -6.23
N ALA A 122 -24.02 2.51 -5.86
CA ALA A 122 -24.28 3.93 -6.06
C ALA A 122 -23.32 4.79 -5.23
N LEU A 123 -23.10 4.43 -3.96
CA LEU A 123 -22.18 5.13 -3.05
C LEU A 123 -20.73 5.10 -3.57
N ALA A 124 -20.28 3.96 -4.08
CA ALA A 124 -18.96 3.79 -4.70
C ALA A 124 -18.81 4.60 -6.00
N ALA A 125 -19.91 4.91 -6.68
CA ALA A 125 -19.95 5.70 -7.91
C ALA A 125 -20.16 7.21 -7.66
N THR A 126 -20.07 7.68 -6.41
CA THR A 126 -20.20 9.12 -6.11
C THR A 126 -18.99 9.92 -6.61
N PRO A 127 -19.16 11.23 -6.94
CA PRO A 127 -18.03 12.11 -7.23
C PRO A 127 -17.01 12.19 -6.09
N VAL A 128 -17.48 12.10 -4.84
CA VAL A 128 -16.64 12.09 -3.63
C VAL A 128 -15.68 10.91 -3.65
N MET A 129 -16.19 9.69 -3.89
CA MET A 129 -15.36 8.48 -4.01
C MET A 129 -14.39 8.58 -5.19
N ARG A 130 -14.83 9.04 -6.36
CA ARG A 130 -13.93 9.19 -7.53
C ARG A 130 -12.78 10.16 -7.27
N ARG A 131 -13.04 11.31 -6.63
CA ARG A 131 -12.01 12.26 -6.26
C ARG A 131 -11.05 11.66 -5.23
N PHE A 132 -11.60 10.94 -4.25
CA PHE A 132 -10.83 10.26 -3.22
C PHE A 132 -9.89 9.21 -3.83
N SER A 133 -10.38 8.35 -4.74
CA SER A 133 -9.58 7.32 -5.41
C SER A 133 -8.38 7.88 -6.16
N ARG A 134 -8.57 8.99 -6.89
CA ARG A 134 -7.52 9.62 -7.70
C ARG A 134 -6.53 10.46 -6.89
N LYS A 135 -6.92 10.89 -5.68
CA LYS A 135 -6.12 11.77 -4.78
C LYS A 135 -4.68 11.27 -4.65
N LYS A 136 -4.51 9.98 -4.36
CA LYS A 136 -3.21 9.37 -4.09
C LYS A 136 -2.20 9.56 -5.23
N ARG A 137 -2.64 9.38 -6.48
CA ARG A 137 -1.82 9.59 -7.68
C ARG A 137 -1.66 11.06 -8.03
N ALA A 138 -2.75 11.83 -7.96
CA ALA A 138 -2.77 13.24 -8.33
C ALA A 138 -1.83 14.09 -7.46
N GLU A 139 -1.74 13.77 -6.18
CA GLU A 139 -0.96 14.49 -5.16
C GLU A 139 0.45 13.90 -4.95
N LEU A 140 0.99 13.15 -5.92
CA LEU A 140 2.41 12.76 -5.86
C LEU A 140 3.30 13.95 -6.17
N THR A 141 4.30 14.18 -5.32
CA THR A 141 5.41 15.12 -5.56
C THR A 141 6.23 14.69 -6.78
N MET A 142 6.94 15.63 -7.41
CA MET A 142 7.87 15.41 -8.51
C MET A 142 8.98 14.44 -8.13
N GLN A 143 9.54 14.55 -6.92
CA GLN A 143 10.45 13.54 -6.37
C GLN A 143 9.86 12.12 -6.43
N CYS A 144 8.59 11.94 -6.05
CA CYS A 144 7.94 10.63 -6.15
C CYS A 144 7.75 10.19 -7.61
N ARG A 145 7.31 11.10 -8.49
CA ARG A 145 7.08 10.79 -9.92
C ARG A 145 8.36 10.34 -10.64
N GLN A 146 9.52 10.80 -10.19
CA GLN A 146 10.83 10.43 -10.74
C GLN A 146 11.51 9.27 -9.98
N CYS A 147 10.89 8.77 -8.91
CA CYS A 147 11.51 7.77 -8.05
C CYS A 147 11.49 6.38 -8.69
N PRO A 148 12.62 5.65 -8.77
CA PRO A 148 12.70 4.32 -9.38
C PRO A 148 11.79 3.26 -8.73
N VAL A 149 11.40 3.45 -7.46
CA VAL A 149 10.55 2.49 -6.71
C VAL A 149 9.10 2.98 -6.55
N VAL A 150 8.70 4.05 -7.24
CA VAL A 150 7.32 4.57 -7.14
C VAL A 150 6.27 3.56 -7.59
N GLY A 151 6.61 2.66 -8.52
CA GLY A 151 5.73 1.56 -8.94
C GLY A 151 5.45 0.52 -7.85
N LEU A 152 6.19 0.53 -6.75
CA LEU A 152 6.00 -0.36 -5.60
C LEU A 152 5.33 0.37 -4.43
N CYS A 153 5.73 1.61 -4.15
CA CYS A 153 5.20 2.35 -2.99
C CYS A 153 4.01 3.26 -3.32
N HIS A 154 3.95 3.81 -4.54
CA HIS A 154 3.01 4.83 -4.99
C HIS A 154 2.82 6.01 -4.00
N GLY A 155 3.92 6.43 -3.38
CA GLY A 155 3.95 7.53 -2.39
C GLY A 155 3.31 7.18 -1.04
N GLY A 156 3.07 5.90 -0.77
CA GLY A 156 2.44 5.42 0.47
C GLY A 156 1.06 6.02 0.70
N TYR A 157 0.55 5.86 1.93
CA TYR A 157 -0.75 6.39 2.29
C TYR A 157 -0.71 7.93 2.44
N PRO A 158 -1.64 8.71 1.85
CA PRO A 158 -1.69 10.17 1.94
C PRO A 158 -1.89 10.72 3.35
N LYS A 159 -2.42 9.96 4.31
CA LYS A 159 -2.45 10.38 5.72
C LYS A 159 -1.04 10.64 6.28
N ASP A 160 -0.04 9.92 5.74
CA ASP A 160 1.35 10.03 6.17
C ASP A 160 2.13 11.02 5.29
N ARG A 161 1.43 11.81 4.45
CA ARG A 161 2.03 12.81 3.54
C ARG A 161 2.00 14.21 4.11
N PHE A 162 2.76 14.42 5.18
CA PHE A 162 2.85 15.70 5.87
C PHE A 162 4.28 16.28 5.88
N GLU A 163 5.25 15.56 5.31
CA GLU A 163 6.62 16.05 5.16
C GLU A 163 6.80 16.85 3.86
N ARG A 164 7.92 17.57 3.78
CA ARG A 164 8.38 18.19 2.54
C ARG A 164 9.31 17.27 1.76
N SER A 165 9.21 17.32 0.44
CA SER A 165 10.14 16.64 -0.45
C SER A 165 11.49 17.37 -0.47
N ALA A 166 12.53 16.72 -1.01
CA ALA A 166 13.87 17.30 -1.15
C ALA A 166 13.90 18.53 -2.07
N ASP A 167 12.97 18.58 -3.02
CA ASP A 167 12.70 19.68 -3.95
C ASP A 167 11.72 20.74 -3.37
N GLY A 168 11.27 20.57 -2.13
CA GLY A 168 10.52 21.57 -1.38
C GLY A 168 9.00 21.55 -1.57
N GLU A 169 8.44 20.54 -2.25
CA GLU A 169 7.00 20.33 -2.37
C GLU A 169 6.42 19.75 -1.07
N ASP A 170 5.27 20.27 -0.65
CA ASP A 170 4.50 19.69 0.44
C ASP A 170 3.84 18.37 0.02
N GLY A 171 3.37 17.57 0.99
CA GLY A 171 2.67 16.32 0.69
C GLY A 171 3.61 15.14 0.42
N HIS A 172 4.83 15.18 0.93
CA HIS A 172 5.76 14.07 0.89
C HIS A 172 5.53 13.09 2.03
N ASN A 173 5.72 11.80 1.75
CA ASN A 173 5.44 10.76 2.74
C ASN A 173 6.53 10.72 3.83
N TYR A 174 6.13 10.77 5.09
CA TYR A 174 7.02 10.68 6.26
C TYR A 174 7.91 9.43 6.23
N LEU A 175 7.38 8.29 5.80
CA LEU A 175 8.10 7.02 5.72
C LEU A 175 8.86 6.83 4.39
N CYS A 176 8.96 7.86 3.53
CA CYS A 176 9.60 7.76 2.22
C CYS A 176 11.02 7.19 2.28
N LEU A 177 11.84 7.65 3.24
CA LEU A 177 13.20 7.14 3.42
C LEU A 177 13.22 5.63 3.71
N GLY A 178 12.27 5.15 4.50
CA GLY A 178 12.09 3.72 4.81
C GLY A 178 11.69 2.92 3.59
N TYR A 179 10.69 3.41 2.82
CA TYR A 179 10.27 2.77 1.57
C TYR A 179 11.40 2.71 0.55
N GLN A 180 12.17 3.79 0.40
CA GLN A 180 13.33 3.80 -0.51
C GLN A 180 14.38 2.77 -0.09
N HIS A 181 14.71 2.70 1.20
CA HIS A 181 15.66 1.73 1.73
C HIS A 181 15.20 0.30 1.47
N PHE A 182 13.97 -0.01 1.85
CA PHE A 182 13.40 -1.34 1.73
C PHE A 182 13.25 -1.78 0.26
N TYR A 183 12.57 -0.99 -0.58
CA TYR A 183 12.29 -1.42 -1.95
C TYR A 183 13.54 -1.49 -2.81
N ARG A 184 14.54 -0.62 -2.62
CA ARG A 184 15.83 -0.75 -3.32
C ARG A 184 16.56 -2.03 -2.94
N HIS A 185 16.46 -2.46 -1.68
CA HIS A 185 17.09 -3.69 -1.20
C HIS A 185 16.46 -4.95 -1.81
N ILE A 186 15.14 -5.03 -1.87
CA ILE A 186 14.44 -6.25 -2.30
C ILE A 186 14.22 -6.33 -3.81
N LEU A 187 14.26 -5.20 -4.53
CA LEU A 187 13.91 -5.15 -5.96
C LEU A 187 14.68 -6.16 -6.83
N PRO A 188 16.00 -6.39 -6.65
CA PRO A 188 16.72 -7.41 -7.42
C PRO A 188 16.16 -8.82 -7.23
N ASP A 189 15.73 -9.18 -6.01
CA ASP A 189 15.08 -10.47 -5.76
C ASP A 189 13.69 -10.52 -6.38
N LEU A 190 12.89 -9.46 -6.25
CA LEU A 190 11.56 -9.41 -6.84
C LEU A 190 11.64 -9.58 -8.37
N GLN A 191 12.61 -8.95 -9.02
CA GLN A 191 12.88 -9.12 -10.45
C GLN A 191 13.28 -10.57 -10.77
N ALA A 192 14.14 -11.18 -9.96
CA ALA A 192 14.49 -12.60 -10.10
C ALA A 192 13.27 -13.53 -9.94
N MET A 193 12.44 -13.30 -8.92
CA MET A 193 11.18 -14.03 -8.69
C MET A 193 10.23 -13.87 -9.88
N ALA A 194 10.09 -12.64 -10.40
CA ALA A 194 9.24 -12.37 -11.55
C ALA A 194 9.73 -13.11 -12.81
N ARG A 195 11.05 -13.22 -13.03
CA ARG A 195 11.61 -14.02 -14.13
C ARG A 195 11.31 -15.51 -13.96
N LEU A 196 11.44 -16.05 -12.75
CA LEU A 196 11.09 -17.46 -12.47
C LEU A 196 9.62 -17.71 -12.79
N LEU A 197 8.72 -16.86 -12.28
CA LEU A 197 7.28 -17.00 -12.53
C LEU A 197 6.94 -16.96 -14.02
N ARG A 198 7.53 -16.03 -14.78
CA ARG A 198 7.34 -15.95 -16.25
C ARG A 198 7.83 -17.21 -16.97
N ALA A 199 8.86 -17.85 -16.44
CA ALA A 199 9.40 -19.11 -16.95
C ALA A 199 8.67 -20.36 -16.41
N GLY A 200 7.55 -20.21 -15.69
CA GLY A 200 6.82 -21.34 -15.08
C GLY A 200 7.56 -22.02 -13.93
N ARG A 201 8.56 -21.34 -13.35
CA ARG A 201 9.42 -21.82 -12.27
C ARG A 201 9.01 -21.22 -10.92
N ALA A 202 9.28 -21.96 -9.85
CA ALA A 202 8.90 -21.55 -8.51
C ALA A 202 9.88 -20.49 -7.96
N PRO A 203 9.40 -19.36 -7.40
CA PRO A 203 10.26 -18.40 -6.68
C PRO A 203 11.08 -19.01 -5.55
N ALA A 204 10.62 -20.13 -4.99
CA ALA A 204 11.29 -20.91 -3.95
C ALA A 204 12.74 -21.30 -4.31
N GLU A 205 13.08 -21.35 -5.60
CA GLU A 205 14.44 -21.60 -6.07
C GLU A 205 15.44 -20.55 -5.59
N LEU A 206 15.00 -19.32 -5.25
CA LEU A 206 15.88 -18.29 -4.69
C LEU A 206 16.28 -18.52 -3.22
N MET A 207 15.72 -19.53 -2.55
CA MET A 207 16.22 -19.93 -1.23
C MET A 207 17.63 -20.56 -1.33
N ASP A 208 18.00 -21.12 -2.49
CA ASP A 208 19.38 -21.51 -2.76
C ASP A 208 20.25 -20.27 -3.05
N PRO A 209 21.30 -19.99 -2.24
CA PRO A 209 22.09 -18.77 -2.39
C PRO A 209 22.78 -18.62 -3.74
N ARG A 210 23.19 -19.73 -4.37
CA ARG A 210 23.86 -19.70 -5.68
C ARG A 210 22.88 -19.31 -6.78
N THR A 211 21.70 -19.92 -6.77
CA THR A 211 20.61 -19.58 -7.68
C THR A 211 20.18 -18.13 -7.51
N ARG A 212 20.06 -17.66 -6.26
CA ARG A 212 19.73 -16.25 -5.97
C ARG A 212 20.75 -15.27 -6.55
N GLU A 213 22.04 -15.53 -6.35
CA GLU A 213 23.11 -14.69 -6.88
C GLU A 213 23.11 -14.65 -8.41
N GLN A 214 22.99 -15.82 -9.06
CA GLN A 214 22.91 -15.95 -10.51
C GLN A 214 21.69 -15.20 -11.09
N MET A 215 20.53 -15.36 -10.47
CA MET A 215 19.28 -14.73 -10.92
C MET A 215 19.27 -13.22 -10.68
N ARG A 216 20.02 -12.70 -9.70
CA ARG A 216 20.21 -11.25 -9.50
C ARG A 216 21.16 -10.64 -10.54
N ALA A 217 22.20 -11.37 -10.93
CA ALA A 217 23.21 -10.90 -11.89
C ALA A 217 22.71 -10.83 -13.33
N THR A 218 21.71 -11.65 -13.68
CA THR A 218 20.98 -11.50 -14.94
C THR A 218 20.21 -10.19 -14.87
N GLY A 219 20.63 -9.17 -15.64
CA GLY A 219 20.05 -7.83 -15.66
C GLY A 219 18.55 -7.80 -16.05
N PRO A 220 17.93 -6.63 -16.20
CA PRO A 220 16.54 -6.57 -16.68
C PRO A 220 16.46 -7.29 -18.04
N ALA A 221 15.56 -8.27 -18.15
CA ALA A 221 15.31 -8.93 -19.42
C ALA A 221 14.82 -7.85 -20.40
N ASN A 222 15.54 -7.67 -21.51
CA ASN A 222 15.15 -6.74 -22.55
C ASN A 222 13.85 -7.28 -23.18
N PRO A 223 12.69 -6.60 -23.05
CA PRO A 223 11.44 -7.08 -23.63
C PRO A 223 11.47 -7.08 -25.17
N ALA A 224 12.47 -6.45 -25.79
CA ALA A 224 12.65 -6.43 -27.24
C ALA A 224 13.32 -7.70 -27.83
N ALA A 225 13.65 -8.72 -27.02
CA ALA A 225 14.28 -9.95 -27.50
C ALA A 225 13.29 -11.10 -27.75
N GLU A 226 12.00 -10.94 -27.45
CA GLU A 226 10.97 -11.97 -27.67
C GLU A 226 10.13 -11.79 -28.94
N GLU A 227 10.31 -10.69 -29.70
CA GLU A 227 9.77 -10.58 -31.06
C GLU A 227 10.83 -11.00 -32.09
N GLY A 228 11.05 -12.31 -32.17
CA GLY A 228 11.69 -12.94 -33.34
C GLY A 228 10.72 -12.99 -34.53
N PRO A 229 11.21 -12.93 -35.79
CA PRO A 229 10.36 -12.79 -36.95
C PRO A 229 9.63 -14.09 -37.30
N GLY A 230 8.30 -14.01 -37.38
CA GLY A 230 7.47 -14.89 -38.22
C GLY A 230 6.72 -16.00 -37.50
N ARG A 231 5.38 -15.88 -37.48
CA ARG A 231 4.47 -16.53 -38.44
C ARG A 231 3.16 -15.76 -38.53
#